data_AF-A0A3D1GA36-F1
#
_entry.id   AF-A0A3D1GA36-F1
#
_cell.length_a   1.000
_cell.length_b   1.000
_cell.length_c   1.000
_cell.angle_alpha   90.00
_cell.angle_beta   90.00
_cell.angle_gamma   90.00
#
_symmetry.space_group_name_H-M   'P 1'
#
loop_
_entity.id
_entity.type
_entity.pdbx_description
1 polymer ?
#
loop_
_entity_poly.entity_id
_entity_poly.type
_entity_poly.pdbx_seq_one_letter_code
_entity_poly.pdbx_strand_id
1 'polypeptide(L)'
;MRFIFSGIFFGFVLVKSEVISWFRIQEMFLFDSIHMYGVFATAILTGFIAIQLIKRFELNDLSGNQIEITEKDNSVSFRYVAGGLIFGLGWACTGACPGPLYALIGAGYPIYFIPLVGAMVGAALYGRFQAKLKH
;
A
#
# COMPACT_ATOMS: atom_id res chain seq x y z
N MET A 1 10.76 10.19 -16.34
CA MET A 1 9.57 11.06 -16.50
C MET A 1 8.24 10.34 -16.32
N ARG A 2 8.06 9.10 -16.82
CA ARG A 2 6.78 8.36 -16.72
C ARG A 2 6.28 8.17 -15.27
N PHE A 3 7.18 7.79 -14.35
CA PHE A 3 6.85 7.59 -12.93
C PHE A 3 6.43 8.87 -12.18
N ILE A 4 6.89 10.03 -12.65
CA ILE A 4 6.58 11.33 -12.03
C ILE A 4 5.12 11.69 -12.36
N PHE A 5 4.69 11.52 -13.61
CA PHE A 5 3.31 11.77 -14.02
C PHE A 5 2.31 10.84 -13.30
N SER A 6 2.62 9.54 -13.21
CA SER A 6 1.77 8.60 -12.45
C SER A 6 1.73 8.94 -10.97
N GLY A 7 2.84 9.39 -10.39
CA GLY A 7 2.91 9.83 -8.98
C GLY A 7 2.10 11.11 -8.71
N ILE A 8 2.18 12.10 -9.59
CA ILE A 8 1.37 13.34 -9.50
C ILE A 8 -0.12 13.00 -9.63
N PHE A 9 -0.49 12.16 -10.60
CA PHE A 9 -1.89 11.75 -10.78
C PHE A 9 -2.41 10.99 -9.56
N PHE A 10 -1.62 10.04 -9.03
CA PHE A 10 -1.97 9.29 -7.82
C PHE A 10 -2.12 10.21 -6.60
N GLY A 11 -1.19 11.13 -6.38
CA GLY A 11 -1.26 12.11 -5.30
C GLY A 11 -2.48 13.03 -5.44
N PHE A 12 -2.77 13.51 -6.64
CA PHE A 12 -3.95 14.34 -6.93
C PHE A 12 -5.25 13.61 -6.61
N VAL A 13 -5.39 12.35 -7.05
CA VAL A 13 -6.56 11.51 -6.74
C VAL A 13 -6.69 11.29 -5.23
N LEU A 14 -5.61 10.97 -4.53
CA LEU A 14 -5.63 10.77 -3.07
C LEU A 14 -6.10 12.02 -2.32
N VAL A 15 -5.62 13.21 -2.71
CA VAL A 15 -6.03 14.49 -2.11
C VAL A 15 -7.50 14.77 -2.41
N LYS A 16 -7.93 14.59 -3.66
CA LYS A 16 -9.32 14.80 -4.09
C LYS A 16 -10.32 13.85 -3.44
N SER A 17 -9.90 12.63 -3.11
CA SER A 17 -10.79 11.62 -2.52
C SER A 17 -10.97 11.79 -1.00
N GLU A 18 -10.31 12.76 -0.35
CA GLU A 18 -10.33 12.97 1.12
C GLU A 18 -9.99 11.71 1.94
N VAL A 19 -9.46 10.67 1.30
CA VAL A 19 -8.97 9.41 1.91
C VAL A 19 -7.77 9.67 2.84
N ILE A 20 -7.29 10.91 2.82
CA ILE A 20 -6.21 11.45 3.62
C ILE A 20 -6.65 11.85 5.04
N SER A 21 -7.94 12.13 5.26
CA SER A 21 -8.39 12.62 6.57
C SER A 21 -8.40 11.49 7.60
N TRP A 22 -7.65 11.69 8.69
CA TRP A 22 -7.62 10.80 9.86
C TRP A 22 -9.03 10.53 10.43
N PHE A 23 -9.95 11.50 10.29
CA PHE A 23 -11.36 11.37 10.70
C PHE A 23 -12.10 10.27 9.93
N ARG A 24 -11.84 10.10 8.63
CA ARG A 24 -12.50 9.06 7.80
C ARG A 24 -12.03 7.66 8.16
N ILE A 25 -10.77 7.51 8.58
CA ILE A 25 -10.24 6.23 9.08
C ILE A 25 -10.89 5.89 10.43
N GLN A 26 -11.04 6.87 11.33
CA GLN A 26 -11.76 6.67 12.60
C GLN A 26 -13.25 6.31 12.38
N GLU A 27 -13.95 6.98 11.47
CA GLU A 27 -15.34 6.65 11.09
C GLU A 27 -15.46 5.24 10.50
N MET A 28 -14.43 4.74 9.82
CA MET A 28 -14.39 3.38 9.29
C MET A 28 -14.34 2.33 10.43
N PHE A 29 -13.58 2.62 11.50
CA PHE A 29 -13.52 1.77 12.71
C PHE A 29 -14.76 1.90 13.59
N LEU A 30 -15.46 3.04 13.54
CA LEU A 30 -16.72 3.26 14.25
C LEU A 30 -17.96 2.73 13.48
N PHE A 31 -17.76 2.05 12.34
CA PHE A 31 -18.79 1.49 11.47
C PHE A 31 -19.79 2.50 10.87
N ASP A 32 -19.45 3.79 10.83
CA ASP A 32 -20.38 4.85 10.40
C ASP A 32 -20.36 5.07 8.87
N SER A 33 -19.27 4.69 8.18
CA SER A 33 -19.09 4.98 6.75
C SER A 33 -18.90 3.73 5.87
N ILE A 34 -19.99 3.27 5.24
CA ILE A 34 -19.98 2.19 4.23
C ILE A 34 -19.18 2.57 2.97
N HIS A 35 -18.98 3.88 2.74
CA HIS A 35 -18.32 4.41 1.55
C HIS A 35 -16.86 3.96 1.41
N MET A 36 -16.07 3.97 2.50
CA MET A 36 -14.66 3.56 2.42
C MET A 36 -14.50 2.06 2.15
N TYR A 37 -15.35 1.23 2.75
CA TYR A 37 -15.40 -0.21 2.46
C TYR A 37 -15.73 -0.46 0.99
N GLY A 38 -16.64 0.32 0.39
CA GLY A 38 -16.93 0.26 -1.05
C GLY A 38 -15.73 0.64 -1.92
N VAL A 39 -14.97 1.67 -1.55
CA VAL A 39 -13.75 2.08 -2.28
C VAL A 39 -12.67 0.99 -2.20
N PHE A 40 -12.44 0.40 -1.03
CA PHE A 40 -11.49 -0.72 -0.91
C PHE A 40 -11.94 -1.95 -1.70
N ALA A 41 -13.22 -2.32 -1.61
CA ALA A 41 -13.76 -3.48 -2.34
C ALA A 41 -13.64 -3.29 -3.85
N THR A 42 -13.99 -2.11 -4.38
CA THR A 42 -13.85 -1.81 -5.81
C THR A 42 -12.39 -1.81 -6.25
N ALA A 43 -11.47 -1.22 -5.47
CA ALA A 43 -10.04 -1.25 -5.77
C ALA A 43 -9.49 -2.69 -5.82
N ILE A 44 -9.87 -3.55 -4.85
CA ILE A 44 -9.47 -4.95 -4.81
C ILE A 44 -10.03 -5.71 -6.03
N LEU A 45 -11.31 -5.51 -6.36
CA LEU A 45 -11.95 -6.14 -7.51
C LEU A 45 -11.30 -5.71 -8.83
N THR A 46 -11.05 -4.41 -9.01
CA THR A 46 -10.37 -3.88 -10.20
C THR A 46 -8.95 -4.45 -10.32
N GLY A 47 -8.20 -4.53 -9.21
CA GLY A 47 -6.88 -5.14 -9.18
C GLY A 47 -6.91 -6.63 -9.52
N PHE A 48 -7.87 -7.38 -8.97
CA PHE A 48 -8.08 -8.79 -9.28
C PHE A 48 -8.38 -9.03 -10.76
N ILE A 49 -9.33 -8.25 -11.32
CA ILE A 49 -9.69 -8.31 -12.74
C ILE A 49 -8.47 -7.97 -13.61
N ALA A 50 -7.75 -6.89 -13.30
CA ALA A 50 -6.55 -6.49 -14.03
C ALA A 50 -5.48 -7.60 -14.04
N ILE A 51 -5.18 -8.20 -12.88
CA ILE A 51 -4.23 -9.33 -12.78
C ILE A 51 -4.72 -10.52 -13.60
N GLN A 52 -6.00 -10.86 -13.52
CA GLN A 52 -6.58 -11.97 -14.26
C GLN A 52 -6.52 -11.74 -15.78
N LEU A 53 -6.75 -10.51 -16.24
CA LEU A 53 -6.58 -10.12 -17.65
C LEU A 53 -5.12 -10.21 -18.08
N ILE A 54 -4.18 -9.75 -17.26
CA ILE A 54 -2.74 -9.85 -17.55
C ILE A 54 -2.33 -11.32 -17.72
N LYS A 55 -2.77 -12.19 -16.81
CA LYS A 55 -2.51 -13.64 -16.89
C LYS A 55 -3.15 -14.28 -18.12
N ARG A 56 -4.37 -13.86 -18.49
CA ARG A 56 -5.13 -14.47 -19.60
C ARG A 56 -4.65 -14.01 -20.98
N PHE A 57 -4.19 -12.77 -21.10
CA PHE A 57 -3.74 -12.18 -22.37
C PHE A 57 -2.21 -12.14 -22.51
N GLU A 58 -1.47 -12.71 -21.55
CA GLU A 58 0.01 -12.71 -21.51
C GLU A 58 0.57 -11.32 -21.84
N LEU A 59 -0.03 -10.29 -21.22
CA LEU A 59 0.30 -8.91 -21.54
C LEU A 59 1.77 -8.65 -21.19
N ASN A 60 2.52 -8.18 -22.20
CA ASN A 60 3.90 -7.80 -22.03
C ASN A 60 3.97 -6.48 -21.24
N ASP A 61 4.95 -6.37 -20.35
CA ASP A 61 5.25 -5.12 -19.67
C ASP A 61 5.63 -4.03 -20.69
N LEU A 62 5.67 -2.77 -20.29
CA LEU A 62 6.00 -1.63 -21.16
C LEU A 62 7.43 -1.69 -21.75
N SER A 63 8.20 -2.71 -21.39
CA SER A 63 9.55 -3.04 -21.90
C SER A 63 9.60 -4.33 -22.75
N GLY A 64 8.45 -4.96 -23.05
CA GLY A 64 8.37 -6.15 -23.92
C GLY A 64 8.63 -7.50 -23.25
N ASN A 65 8.78 -7.54 -21.92
CA ASN A 65 8.96 -8.78 -21.16
C ASN A 65 7.59 -9.35 -20.72
N GLN A 66 7.43 -10.66 -20.75
CA GLN A 66 6.24 -11.31 -20.19
C GLN A 66 6.15 -11.01 -18.69
N ILE A 67 4.97 -10.60 -18.23
CA ILE A 67 4.71 -10.37 -16.80
C ILE A 67 4.56 -11.75 -16.13
N GLU A 68 5.67 -12.36 -15.75
CA GLU A 68 5.66 -13.55 -14.90
C GLU A 68 5.25 -13.15 -13.49
N ILE A 69 3.99 -13.40 -13.14
CA ILE A 69 3.50 -13.27 -11.78
C ILE A 69 3.97 -14.51 -11.01
N THR A 70 5.16 -14.42 -10.41
CA THR A 70 5.71 -15.49 -9.56
C THR A 70 4.71 -15.84 -8.47
N GLU A 71 4.42 -17.13 -8.34
CA GLU A 71 3.52 -17.61 -7.30
C GLU A 71 4.07 -17.29 -5.91
N LYS A 72 3.19 -16.82 -5.05
CA LYS A 72 3.55 -16.50 -3.67
C LYS A 72 3.91 -17.80 -2.96
N ASP A 73 5.13 -17.88 -2.46
CA ASP A 73 5.59 -19.07 -1.74
C ASP A 73 4.78 -19.29 -0.46
N ASN A 74 3.93 -20.32 -0.48
CA ASN A 74 3.03 -20.69 0.61
C ASN A 74 3.78 -21.29 1.82
N SER A 75 5.02 -21.76 1.64
CA SER A 75 5.83 -22.30 2.73
C SER A 75 6.19 -21.24 3.78
N VAL A 76 6.04 -19.95 3.42
CA VAL A 76 6.40 -18.79 4.22
C VAL A 76 5.17 -18.09 4.83
N SER A 77 4.01 -18.77 4.89
CA SER A 77 2.72 -18.22 5.33
C SER A 77 2.78 -17.54 6.70
N PHE A 78 3.47 -18.13 7.67
CA PHE A 78 3.63 -17.55 9.01
C PHE A 78 4.32 -16.17 8.99
N ARG A 79 5.30 -15.95 8.10
CA ARG A 79 6.00 -14.66 7.98
C ARG A 79 5.09 -13.59 7.39
N TYR A 80 4.21 -13.95 6.46
CA TYR A 80 3.22 -13.01 5.92
C TYR A 80 2.16 -12.62 6.95
N VAL A 81 1.72 -13.56 7.78
CA VAL A 81 0.76 -13.28 8.87
C VAL A 81 1.42 -12.39 9.93
N ALA A 82 2.62 -12.76 10.41
CA ALA A 82 3.35 -11.97 11.39
C ALA A 82 3.70 -10.56 10.88
N GLY A 83 4.18 -10.46 9.63
CA GLY A 83 4.46 -9.17 8.98
C GLY A 83 3.20 -8.34 8.78
N GLY A 84 2.09 -8.95 8.35
CA GLY A 84 0.81 -8.29 8.19
C GLY A 84 0.24 -7.76 9.51
N LEU A 85 0.39 -8.50 10.61
CA LEU A 85 0.00 -8.06 11.95
C LEU A 85 0.84 -6.87 12.41
N ILE A 86 2.17 -6.93 12.28
CA ILE A 86 3.06 -5.82 12.67
C ILE A 86 2.77 -4.58 11.82
N PHE A 87 2.56 -4.74 10.52
CA PHE A 87 2.20 -3.64 9.62
C PHE A 87 0.83 -3.04 9.97
N GLY A 88 -0.17 -3.88 10.26
CA GLY A 88 -1.50 -3.44 10.68
C GLY A 88 -1.49 -2.70 12.02
N LEU A 89 -0.72 -3.18 12.99
CA LEU A 89 -0.51 -2.48 14.27
C LEU A 89 0.17 -1.13 14.07
N GLY A 90 1.21 -1.08 13.22
CA GLY A 90 1.85 0.18 12.85
C GLY A 90 0.87 1.16 12.23
N TRP A 91 0.03 0.70 11.29
CA TRP A 91 -1.01 1.52 10.67
C TRP A 91 -2.06 2.03 11.68
N ALA A 92 -2.48 1.19 12.64
CA ALA A 92 -3.39 1.59 13.69
C ALA A 92 -2.79 2.67 14.62
N CYS A 93 -1.48 2.58 14.92
CA CYS A 93 -0.78 3.57 15.74
C CYS A 93 -0.53 4.89 14.99
N THR A 94 -0.19 4.85 13.70
CA THR A 94 0.11 6.06 12.90
C THR A 94 -1.13 6.70 12.30
N GLY A 95 -2.24 5.97 12.20
CA GLY A 95 -3.49 6.44 11.60
C GLY A 95 -3.38 6.78 10.12
N ALA A 96 -2.32 6.35 9.44
CA ALA A 96 -2.08 6.63 8.01
C ALA A 96 -1.22 5.53 7.39
N CYS A 97 -1.63 5.04 6.21
CA CYS A 97 -0.89 4.02 5.48
C CYS A 97 0.18 4.70 4.59
N PRO A 98 1.15 3.97 4.00
CA PRO A 98 2.27 4.60 3.31
C PRO A 98 1.84 5.51 2.16
N GLY A 99 0.75 5.20 1.44
CA GLY A 99 0.24 6.05 0.36
C GLY A 99 -0.20 7.45 0.84
N PRO A 100 -1.19 7.56 1.74
CA PRO A 100 -1.59 8.80 2.37
C PRO A 100 -0.47 9.52 3.10
N LEU A 101 0.50 8.83 3.73
CA LEU A 101 1.65 9.47 4.37
C LEU A 101 2.42 10.38 3.40
N TYR A 102 2.72 9.91 2.19
CA TYR A 102 3.38 10.74 1.17
C TYR A 102 2.51 11.91 0.70
N ALA A 103 1.21 11.70 0.54
CA ALA A 103 0.27 12.75 0.12
C ALA A 103 0.07 13.82 1.21
N LEU A 104 0.01 13.42 2.49
CA LEU A 104 -0.13 14.30 3.67
C LEU A 104 1.07 15.23 3.84
N ILE A 105 2.28 14.69 3.66
CA ILE A 105 3.50 15.49 3.70
C ILE A 105 3.48 16.52 2.56
N GLY A 106 3.08 16.09 1.35
CA GLY A 106 2.91 17.00 0.21
C GLY A 106 1.80 18.04 0.41
N ALA A 107 0.78 17.73 1.20
CA ALA A 107 -0.32 18.64 1.55
C ALA A 107 0.02 19.63 2.68
N GLY A 108 1.24 19.58 3.24
CA GLY A 108 1.71 20.53 4.25
C GLY A 108 1.58 20.05 5.70
N TYR A 109 1.40 18.76 5.95
CA TYR A 109 1.41 18.18 7.31
C TYR A 109 2.77 17.50 7.62
N PRO A 110 3.77 18.25 8.13
CA PRO A 110 5.12 17.72 8.33
C PRO A 110 5.22 16.68 9.45
N ILE A 111 4.22 16.60 10.34
CA ILE A 111 4.21 15.63 11.44
C ILE A 111 4.26 14.17 10.95
N TYR A 112 3.72 13.90 9.75
CA TYR A 112 3.74 12.59 9.12
C TYR A 112 5.12 12.20 8.56
N PHE A 113 6.08 13.11 8.57
CA PHE A 113 7.47 12.80 8.22
C PHE A 113 8.12 11.82 9.20
N ILE A 114 7.76 11.90 10.49
CA ILE A 114 8.29 11.04 11.55
C ILE A 114 7.91 9.56 11.32
N PRO A 115 6.62 9.20 11.15
CA PRO A 115 6.25 7.81 10.86
C PRO A 115 6.76 7.34 9.49
N LEU A 116 6.91 8.24 8.52
CA LEU A 116 7.52 7.89 7.23
C LEU A 116 8.97 7.46 7.38
N VAL A 117 9.79 8.26 8.07
CA VAL A 117 11.19 7.91 8.35
C VAL A 117 11.28 6.63 9.19
N GLY A 118 10.40 6.48 10.19
CA GLY A 118 10.31 5.25 10.99
C GLY A 118 10.01 4.01 10.13
N ALA A 119 9.07 4.11 9.19
CA ALA A 119 8.76 3.04 8.25
C ALA A 119 9.94 2.71 7.32
N MET A 120 10.65 3.73 6.82
CA MET A 120 11.85 3.54 5.99
C MET A 120 12.98 2.85 6.76
N VAL A 121 13.25 3.28 8.00
CA VAL A 121 14.25 2.66 8.87
C VAL A 121 13.85 1.23 9.21
N GLY A 122 12.59 0.99 9.55
CA GLY A 122 12.06 -0.36 9.80
C GLY A 122 12.21 -1.29 8.60
N ALA A 123 11.88 -0.81 7.39
CA ALA A 123 12.05 -1.56 6.16
C ALA A 123 13.53 -1.84 5.84
N ALA A 124 14.42 -0.86 6.03
CA ALA A 124 15.85 -1.02 5.81
C ALA A 124 16.47 -2.02 6.80
N LEU A 125 16.07 -1.94 8.08
CA LEU A 125 16.48 -2.91 9.10
C LEU A 125 15.97 -4.31 8.76
N TYR A 126 14.69 -4.44 8.42
CA TYR A 126 14.13 -5.73 8.00
C TYR A 126 14.89 -6.30 6.80
N GLY A 127 15.16 -5.51 5.75
CA GLY A 127 15.93 -5.95 4.59
C GLY A 127 17.36 -6.38 4.92
N ARG A 128 18.02 -5.69 5.87
CA ARG A 128 19.39 -6.05 6.29
C ARG A 128 19.43 -7.31 7.17
N PHE A 129 18.40 -7.54 7.99
CA PHE A 129 18.30 -8.72 8.86
C PHE A 129 17.58 -9.90 8.21
N GLN A 130 16.90 -9.70 7.08
CA GLN A 130 16.24 -10.76 6.31
C GLN A 130 17.23 -11.87 5.95
N ALA A 131 18.47 -11.53 5.59
CA ALA A 131 19.52 -12.51 5.29
C ALA A 131 19.98 -13.35 6.50
N LYS A 132 19.74 -12.89 7.74
CA LYS A 132 20.09 -13.60 8.99
C LYS A 132 18.92 -14.34 9.62
N LEU A 133 17.69 -13.97 9.28
CA LEU A 133 16.50 -14.72 9.63
C LEU A 133 16.45 -15.97 8.75
N LYS A 134 17.06 -17.07 9.23
CA LYS A 134 16.98 -18.40 8.60
C LYS A 134 15.55 -18.61 8.10
N HIS A 135 15.44 -18.71 6.78
CA HIS A 135 14.20 -18.80 6.03
C HIS A 135 13.51 -20.13 6.25
#